data_AF-A0A3B9LEJ6-F1
#
_entry.id   AF-A0A3B9LEJ6-F1
#
_cell.length_a   1.000
_cell.length_b   1.000
_cell.length_c   1.000
_cell.angle_alpha   90.00
_cell.angle_beta   90.00
_cell.angle_gamma   90.00
#
_symmetry.space_group_name_H-M   'P 1'
#
loop_
_entity.id
_entity.type
_entity.pdbx_description
1 polymer ?
#
loop_
_entity_poly.entity_id
_entity_poly.type
_entity_poly.pdbx_seq_one_letter_code
_entity_poly.pdbx_strand_id
1 'polypeptide(L)'
;MLTTGRSCLMGRREMNRVRIKICGITNLADARACVDLGADMIGLNFYPRSPRYIEPHRVREIVEAIPRSVLAVGVFVDTTADEVRTITKTAGIECVQLHGDL
;
A
#
# COMPACT_ATOMS: atom_id res chain seq x y z
N MET A 1 -21.30 -8.39 10.74
CA MET A 1 -19.89 -8.04 11.05
C MET A 1 -19.46 -7.03 9.99
N LEU A 2 -19.59 -5.73 10.28
CA LEU A 2 -19.39 -4.66 9.31
C LEU A 2 -17.89 -4.48 9.06
N THR A 3 -17.37 -4.97 7.94
CA THR A 3 -16.05 -4.57 7.44
C THR A 3 -16.17 -3.16 6.88
N THR A 4 -15.85 -2.15 7.69
CA THR A 4 -15.62 -0.78 7.22
C THR A 4 -14.39 -0.80 6.30
N GLY A 5 -14.62 -1.03 5.00
CA GLY A 5 -13.60 -0.86 3.98
C GLY A 5 -13.06 0.57 4.01
N ARG A 6 -11.75 0.76 3.75
CA ARG A 6 -11.17 2.11 3.64
C ARG A 6 -11.74 2.78 2.40
N SER A 7 -12.89 3.45 2.54
CA SER A 7 -13.50 4.16 1.42
C SER A 7 -12.57 5.31 0.99
N CYS A 8 -12.19 5.32 -0.29
CA CYS A 8 -11.46 6.41 -0.94
C CYS A 8 -12.40 7.60 -1.27
N LEU A 9 -13.33 7.94 -0.36
CA LEU A 9 -14.22 9.08 -0.52
C LEU A 9 -13.54 10.33 0.05
N MET A 10 -12.68 10.97 -0.75
CA MET A 10 -12.08 12.26 -0.41
C MET A 10 -12.97 13.43 -0.88
N GLY A 11 -13.06 14.48 -0.06
CA GLY A 11 -13.92 15.64 -0.34
C GLY A 11 -13.40 16.51 -1.50
N ARG A 12 -14.28 17.28 -2.16
CA ARG A 12 -13.94 18.11 -3.34
C ARG A 12 -12.76 19.08 -3.13
N ARG A 13 -12.50 19.54 -1.90
CA ARG A 13 -11.35 20.41 -1.58
C ARG A 13 -10.01 19.66 -1.50
N GLU A 14 -10.01 18.37 -1.17
CA GLU A 14 -8.80 17.54 -1.20
C GLU A 14 -8.41 17.11 -2.62
N MET A 15 -9.36 17.15 -3.56
CA MET A 15 -9.17 16.69 -4.94
C MET A 15 -8.21 17.56 -5.77
N ASN A 16 -7.88 18.77 -5.28
CA ASN A 16 -7.06 19.75 -6.01
C ASN A 16 -5.65 19.94 -5.44
N ARG A 17 -5.25 19.15 -4.44
CA ARG A 17 -3.86 19.15 -3.93
C ARG A 17 -3.08 17.99 -4.57
N VAL A 18 -1.80 18.21 -4.86
CA VAL A 18 -0.90 17.14 -5.30
C VAL A 18 -0.79 16.12 -4.16
N ARG A 19 -1.02 14.85 -4.48
CA ARG A 19 -0.83 13.73 -3.55
C ARG A 19 0.52 13.07 -3.78
N ILE A 20 1.17 12.67 -2.69
CA ILE A 20 2.52 12.13 -2.69
C ILE A 20 2.49 10.66 -2.26
N LYS A 21 3.07 9.80 -3.10
CA LYS A 21 3.31 8.37 -2.80
C LYS A 21 4.80 8.11 -2.69
N ILE A 22 5.25 7.59 -1.55
CA ILE A 22 6.63 7.12 -1.37
C ILE A 22 6.67 5.60 -1.58
N CYS A 23 7.42 5.14 -2.59
CA CYS A 23 7.39 3.75 -3.03
C CYS A 23 8.61 2.95 -2.58
N GLY A 24 8.41 1.67 -2.29
CA GLY A 24 9.50 0.75 -1.97
C GLY A 24 9.86 0.72 -0.49
N ILE A 25 8.87 0.93 0.38
CA ILE A 25 9.05 0.84 1.84
C ILE A 25 9.21 -0.63 2.23
N THR A 26 10.24 -0.91 3.02
CA THR A 26 10.60 -2.29 3.44
C THR A 26 10.56 -2.51 4.94
N ASN A 27 10.37 -1.45 5.74
CA ASN A 27 10.35 -1.52 7.20
C ASN A 27 9.42 -0.46 7.82
N LEU A 28 9.08 -0.68 9.10
CA LEU A 28 8.15 0.17 9.83
C LEU A 28 8.69 1.56 10.14
N ALA A 29 10.01 1.71 10.35
CA ALA A 29 10.60 3.01 10.67
C ALA A 29 10.44 3.98 9.51
N ASP A 30 10.75 3.52 8.29
CA ASP A 30 10.60 4.32 7.07
C ASP A 30 9.12 4.62 6.77
N ALA A 31 8.22 3.66 7.02
CA ALA A 31 6.79 3.87 6.87
C ALA A 31 6.30 5.00 7.78
N ARG A 32 6.70 4.99 9.06
CA ARG A 32 6.37 6.05 10.03
C ARG A 32 6.96 7.39 9.63
N ALA A 33 8.23 7.42 9.22
CA ALA A 33 8.86 8.64 8.74
C ALA A 33 8.09 9.24 7.54
N CYS A 34 7.63 8.42 6.60
CA CYS A 34 6.80 8.89 5.48
C CYS A 34 5.47 9.49 5.96
N VAL A 35 4.81 8.85 6.92
CA VAL A 35 3.57 9.35 7.53
C VAL A 35 3.81 10.71 8.20
N ASP A 36 4.87 10.82 9.01
CA ASP A 36 5.19 12.04 9.76
C ASP A 36 5.56 13.21 8.83
N LEU A 37 6.14 12.92 7.67
CA LEU A 37 6.44 13.89 6.62
C LEU A 37 5.23 14.24 5.74
N GLY A 38 4.06 13.64 5.99
CA GLY A 38 2.81 13.96 5.31
C GLY A 38 2.58 13.24 3.99
N ALA A 39 3.18 12.06 3.77
CA ALA A 39 2.88 11.24 2.60
C ALA A 39 1.40 10.79 2.61
N ASP A 40 0.71 10.92 1.47
CA ASP A 40 -0.65 10.42 1.30
C ASP A 40 -0.69 8.89 1.15
N MET A 41 0.40 8.33 0.61
CA MET A 41 0.48 6.91 0.25
C MET A 41 1.87 6.34 0.47
N ILE A 42 1.93 5.05 0.79
CA ILE A 42 3.15 4.25 0.77
C ILE A 42 3.03 3.09 -0.22
N GLY A 43 4.12 2.74 -0.91
CA GLY A 43 4.18 1.63 -1.85
C GLY A 43 4.98 0.44 -1.30
N LEU A 44 4.38 -0.75 -1.35
CA LEU A 44 4.95 -2.00 -0.82
C LEU A 44 5.09 -3.00 -1.96
N ASN A 45 6.31 -3.45 -2.22
CA ASN A 45 6.61 -4.22 -3.43
C ASN A 45 6.55 -5.72 -3.17
N PHE A 46 5.68 -6.42 -3.91
CA PHE A 46 5.51 -7.86 -3.82
C PHE A 46 6.21 -8.63 -4.95
N TYR A 47 7.02 -7.96 -5.75
CA TYR A 47 7.80 -8.60 -6.82
C TYR A 47 9.13 -9.17 -6.29
N PRO A 48 9.32 -10.51 -6.26
CA PRO A 48 10.48 -11.14 -5.61
C PRO A 48 11.85 -10.74 -6.19
N ARG A 49 11.91 -10.35 -7.47
CA ARG A 49 13.16 -9.90 -8.11
C ARG A 49 13.53 -8.45 -7.76
N SER A 50 12.67 -7.72 -7.05
CA SER A 50 12.98 -6.36 -6.63
C SER A 50 13.89 -6.35 -5.40
N PRO A 51 14.92 -5.48 -5.33
CA PRO A 51 15.68 -5.29 -4.09
C PRO A 51 14.84 -4.69 -2.95
N ARG A 52 13.63 -4.20 -3.27
CA ARG A 52 12.67 -3.60 -2.33
C ARG A 52 11.51 -4.56 -2.03
N TYR A 53 11.66 -5.84 -2.35
CA TYR A 53 10.68 -6.87 -2.03
C TYR A 53 10.42 -6.94 -0.53
N ILE A 54 9.16 -7.09 -0.14
CA ILE A 54 8.75 -7.30 1.24
C ILE A 54 7.64 -8.37 1.31
N GLU A 55 7.78 -9.26 2.28
CA GLU A 55 6.84 -10.34 2.52
C GLU A 55 5.44 -9.83 2.95
N PRO A 56 4.34 -10.47 2.52
CA PRO A 56 2.98 -10.04 2.86
C PRO A 56 2.69 -9.94 4.37
N HIS A 57 3.23 -10.85 5.18
CA HIS A 57 3.04 -10.82 6.64
C HIS A 57 3.79 -9.63 7.28
N ARG A 58 4.97 -9.28 6.78
CA ARG A 58 5.73 -8.09 7.23
C ARG A 58 5.01 -6.80 6.85
N VAL A 59 4.39 -6.77 5.67
CA VAL A 59 3.53 -5.66 5.26
C VAL A 59 2.36 -5.47 6.23
N ARG A 60 1.74 -6.55 6.70
CA ARG A 60 0.61 -6.48 7.63
C ARG A 60 0.96 -5.69 8.88
N GLU A 61 2.13 -5.95 9.47
CA GLU A 61 2.65 -5.22 10.63
C GLU A 61 2.75 -3.70 10.36
N ILE A 62 3.21 -3.32 9.17
CA ILE A 62 3.32 -1.91 8.75
C ILE A 62 1.93 -1.29 8.61
N VAL A 63 1.03 -1.97 7.90
CA VAL A 63 -0.32 -1.46 7.57
C VAL A 63 -1.18 -1.27 8.83
N GLU A 64 -1.00 -2.12 9.83
CA GLU A 64 -1.67 -2.00 11.13
C GLU A 64 -1.08 -0.89 12.01
N ALA A 65 0.18 -0.53 11.81
CA ALA A 65 0.89 0.47 12.61
C ALA A 65 0.80 1.91 12.08
N ILE A 66 0.35 2.11 10.83
CA ILE A 66 0.18 3.46 10.24
C ILE A 66 -1.27 3.95 10.32
N PRO A 67 -1.50 5.28 10.34
CA PRO A 67 -2.85 5.85 10.33
C PRO A 67 -3.65 5.44 9.08
N ARG A 68 -4.96 5.28 9.24
CA ARG A 68 -5.87 4.96 8.12
C ARG A 68 -5.95 6.05 7.05
N SER A 69 -5.55 7.28 7.38
CA SER A 69 -5.46 8.40 6.43
C SER A 69 -4.36 8.23 5.38
N VAL A 70 -3.37 7.36 5.63
CA VAL A 70 -2.31 7.02 4.68
C VAL A 70 -2.66 5.69 3.99
N LEU A 71 -2.70 5.71 2.67
CA LEU A 71 -3.09 4.55 1.88
C LEU A 71 -1.87 3.68 1.55
N ALA A 72 -1.93 2.41 1.93
CA ALA A 72 -0.93 1.41 1.55
C ALA A 72 -1.27 0.80 0.19
N VAL A 73 -0.32 0.83 -0.73
CA VAL A 73 -0.48 0.39 -2.12
C VAL A 73 0.48 -0.77 -2.41
N GLY A 74 -0.06 -1.93 -2.77
CA GLY A 74 0.73 -3.09 -3.18
C GLY A 74 1.18 -2.98 -4.64
N VAL A 75 2.47 -3.15 -4.91
CA VAL A 75 3.03 -3.17 -6.27
C VAL A 75 3.21 -4.61 -6.72
N PHE A 76 2.62 -4.94 -7.86
CA PHE A 76 2.64 -6.28 -8.45
C PHE A 76 3.19 -6.20 -9.87
N VAL A 77 4.00 -7.20 -10.25
CA VAL A 77 4.58 -7.31 -11.58
C VAL A 77 4.24 -8.69 -12.13
N ASP A 78 3.55 -8.72 -13.27
CA ASP A 78 3.11 -9.92 -13.99
C ASP A 78 2.50 -11.00 -13.06
N THR A 79 1.75 -10.56 -12.05
CA THR A 79 1.16 -11.42 -11.01
C THR A 79 -0.29 -11.73 -11.34
N THR A 80 -0.70 -12.99 -11.18
CA THR A 80 -2.09 -13.39 -11.49
C THR A 80 -3.10 -12.75 -10.53
N ALA A 81 -4.35 -12.59 -10.97
CA ALA A 81 -5.38 -11.98 -10.14
C ALA A 81 -5.66 -12.78 -8.84
N ASP A 82 -5.53 -14.10 -8.86
CA ASP A 82 -5.70 -14.95 -7.67
C ASP A 82 -4.56 -14.77 -6.66
N GLU A 83 -3.32 -14.65 -7.13
CA GLU A 83 -2.17 -14.36 -6.28
C GLU A 83 -2.28 -12.95 -5.68
N VAL A 84 -2.67 -11.95 -6.49
CA VAL A 84 -2.92 -10.57 -6.00
C VAL A 84 -3.97 -10.59 -4.88
N ARG A 85 -5.10 -11.30 -5.06
CA ARG A 85 -6.14 -11.44 -4.02
C ARG A 85 -5.60 -12.09 -2.74
N THR A 86 -4.79 -13.14 -2.89
CA THR A 86 -4.20 -13.85 -1.75
C THR A 86 -3.21 -12.97 -0.98
N ILE A 87 -2.34 -12.28 -1.69
CA ILE A 87 -1.32 -11.39 -1.12
C ILE A 87 -1.99 -10.21 -0.43
N THR A 88 -2.92 -9.52 -1.10
CA THR A 88 -3.63 -8.36 -0.54
C THR A 88 -4.38 -8.71 0.74
N LYS A 89 -5.04 -9.87 0.80
CA LYS A 89 -5.71 -10.37 2.01
C LYS A 89 -4.72 -10.60 3.16
N THR A 90 -3.58 -11.22 2.89
CA THR A 90 -2.52 -11.47 3.90
C THR A 90 -1.92 -10.15 4.40
N ALA A 91 -1.58 -9.26 3.47
CA ALA A 91 -0.98 -7.95 3.72
C ALA A 91 -1.95 -6.93 4.36
N GLY A 92 -3.26 -7.14 4.26
CA GLY A 92 -4.27 -6.20 4.76
C GLY A 92 -4.38 -4.91 3.95
N ILE A 93 -4.04 -4.95 2.66
CA ILE A 93 -4.10 -3.78 1.77
C ILE A 93 -5.32 -3.84 0.84
N GLU A 94 -5.82 -2.66 0.46
CA GLU A 94 -7.04 -2.52 -0.37
C GLU A 94 -6.79 -1.78 -1.69
N CYS A 95 -5.56 -1.30 -1.93
CA CYS A 95 -5.16 -0.63 -3.17
C CYS A 95 -3.96 -1.35 -3.79
N VAL A 96 -4.01 -1.55 -5.10
CA VAL A 96 -2.97 -2.24 -5.87
C VAL A 96 -2.50 -1.39 -7.05
N GLN A 97 -1.21 -1.49 -7.36
CA GLN A 97 -0.56 -0.94 -8.54
C GLN A 97 -0.07 -2.14 -9.36
N LEU A 98 -0.70 -2.35 -10.52
CA LEU A 98 -0.29 -3.38 -11.48
C LEU A 98 0.76 -2.75 -12.41
N HIS A 99 1.91 -3.39 -12.53
CA HIS A 99 3.02 -2.91 -13.36
C HIS A 99 3.52 -4.05 -14.23
N GLY A 100 3.25 -4.00 -15.53
CA GLY A 100 3.60 -5.06 -16.47
C GLY A 100 2.70 -4.99 -17.69
N ASP A 101 2.87 -5.95 -18.59
CA ASP A 101 1.99 -6.14 -19.74
C ASP A 101 0.88 -7.10 -19.31
N LEU A 102 -0.32 -6.56 -19.08
CA LEU A 102 -1.51 -7.34 -18.74
C LEU A 102 -1.94 -8.25 -19.89
#